data_AF-A0A8H7EZP2-F1
#
_entry.id   AF-A0A8H7EZP2-F1
#
_cell.length_a   1.000
_cell.length_b   1.000
_cell.length_c   1.000
_cell.angle_alpha   90.00
_cell.angle_beta   90.00
_cell.angle_gamma   90.00
#
_symmetry.space_group_name_H-M   'P 1'
#
loop_
_entity.id
_entity.type
_entity.pdbx_description
1 polymer ?
#
loop_
_entity_poly.entity_id
_entity_poly.type
_entity_poly.pdbx_seq_one_letter_code
_entity_poly.pdbx_strand_id
1 'polypeptide(L)'
;MSSSRPLVCIFFKLPPSRRSILRIHEIAWNVYLPQMKRLSQALDAAQATHPSSEIQKIWSEVRRRAAVMVDKLERIGIMNYNAAFAFLAFLNAIHDGRDGSGPYENFQSCTSQIFDESRKVQDVMLNFREEIRIAVGRITSILSRDDKDVSSFVTESSQSLLEFATGVEECSAILEEHRGEVKEVQRQSLDEKDNRPSEDEFRMVREKWKVFHALSDSPAYRWPALWREIQGPEKNGEPAVASHNATSPIMSTDSSKSQKILFWRKFFPRISPCFD
;
A
#
# COMPACT_ATOMS: atom_id res chain seq x y z
N MET A 1 16.68 6.35 -42.44
CA MET A 1 16.19 6.46 -41.05
C MET A 1 14.87 5.71 -40.98
N SER A 2 14.89 4.47 -40.53
CA SER A 2 13.68 3.67 -40.31
C SER A 2 12.92 4.30 -39.14
N SER A 3 11.77 4.93 -39.41
CA SER A 3 10.86 5.32 -38.35
C SER A 3 10.28 4.04 -37.74
N SER A 4 10.82 3.61 -36.62
CA SER A 4 10.28 2.48 -35.87
C SER A 4 8.85 2.83 -35.45
N ARG A 5 7.87 2.25 -36.13
CA ARG A 5 6.47 2.34 -35.69
C ARG A 5 6.40 1.75 -34.27
N PRO A 6 5.61 2.34 -33.35
CA PRO A 6 5.45 1.78 -32.03
C PRO A 6 4.93 0.33 -32.16
N LEU A 7 5.60 -0.61 -31.50
CA LEU A 7 5.16 -2.00 -31.42
C LEU A 7 3.81 -2.04 -30.69
N VAL A 8 2.76 -2.38 -31.43
CA VAL A 8 1.42 -2.58 -30.88
C VAL A 8 1.33 -4.02 -30.41
N CYS A 9 0.99 -4.24 -29.13
CA CYS A 9 0.71 -5.57 -28.63
C CYS A 9 -0.70 -5.97 -29.07
N ILE A 10 -0.79 -6.92 -29.99
CA ILE A 10 -2.08 -7.36 -30.56
C ILE A 10 -2.54 -8.64 -29.85
N PHE A 11 -1.61 -9.49 -29.44
CA PHE A 11 -1.90 -10.83 -28.90
C PHE A 11 -1.75 -10.89 -27.39
N PHE A 12 -0.64 -10.38 -26.84
CA PHE A 12 -0.39 -10.46 -25.41
C PHE A 12 -0.63 -9.14 -24.70
N LYS A 13 -1.30 -9.19 -23.55
CA LYS A 13 -1.49 -8.01 -22.72
C LYS A 13 -0.21 -7.69 -21.95
N LEU A 14 0.05 -6.40 -21.79
CA LEU A 14 1.12 -5.90 -20.92
C LEU A 14 0.72 -6.05 -19.45
N PRO A 15 1.69 -6.17 -18.52
CA PRO A 15 1.36 -6.19 -17.10
C PRO A 15 0.73 -4.87 -16.64
N PRO A 16 0.05 -4.87 -15.48
CA PRO A 16 -0.38 -3.64 -14.82
C PRO A 16 0.78 -2.66 -14.58
N SER A 17 0.46 -1.40 -14.29
CA SER A 17 1.44 -0.37 -14.03
C SER A 17 2.28 -0.71 -12.80
N ARG A 18 3.60 -0.72 -12.99
CA ARG A 18 4.58 -0.91 -11.91
C ARG A 18 4.51 0.20 -10.85
N ARG A 19 4.02 1.38 -11.24
CA ARG A 19 3.94 2.54 -10.33
C ARG A 19 2.93 2.28 -9.22
N SER A 20 1.88 1.52 -9.48
CA SER A 20 0.81 1.26 -8.52
C SER A 20 1.33 0.49 -7.30
N ILE A 21 2.06 -0.61 -7.51
CA ILE A 21 2.61 -1.45 -6.42
C ILE A 21 3.64 -0.67 -5.59
N LEU A 22 4.57 0.00 -6.26
CA LEU A 22 5.58 0.82 -5.59
C LEU A 22 4.93 1.93 -4.75
N ARG A 23 3.92 2.62 -5.31
CA ARG A 23 3.26 3.73 -4.65
C ARG A 23 2.46 3.29 -3.43
N ILE A 24 1.83 2.11 -3.47
CA ILE A 24 1.16 1.51 -2.31
C ILE A 24 2.15 1.34 -1.15
N HIS A 25 3.32 0.75 -1.42
CA HIS A 25 4.37 0.62 -0.41
C HIS A 25 4.86 1.98 0.10
N GLU A 26 5.11 2.95 -0.79
CA GLU A 26 5.53 4.29 -0.40
C GLU A 26 4.53 4.99 0.52
N ILE A 27 3.23 4.84 0.28
CA ILE A 27 2.20 5.41 1.15
C ILE A 27 2.24 4.72 2.53
N ALA A 28 2.33 3.40 2.56
CA ALA A 28 2.38 2.66 3.82
C ALA A 28 3.62 3.05 4.65
N TRP A 29 4.77 3.19 4.01
CA TRP A 29 6.03 3.51 4.67
C TRP A 29 6.19 5.00 5.01
N ASN A 30 5.82 5.90 4.11
CA ASN A 30 6.11 7.33 4.24
C ASN A 30 4.93 8.17 4.74
N VAL A 31 3.71 7.61 4.76
CA VAL A 31 2.52 8.28 5.28
C VAL A 31 2.02 7.56 6.52
N TYR A 32 1.61 6.29 6.42
CA TYR A 32 0.95 5.61 7.53
C TYR A 32 1.87 5.43 8.73
N LEU A 33 3.07 4.87 8.53
CA LEU A 33 4.00 4.63 9.63
C LEU A 33 4.38 5.94 10.38
N PRO A 34 4.77 7.04 9.70
CA PRO A 34 5.04 8.31 10.37
C PRO A 34 3.87 8.86 11.17
N GLN A 35 2.64 8.79 10.64
CA GLN A 35 1.46 9.24 11.39
C GLN A 35 1.20 8.38 12.62
N MET A 36 1.35 7.06 12.51
CA MET A 36 1.23 6.15 13.66
C MET A 36 2.30 6.41 14.72
N LYS A 37 3.53 6.77 14.32
CA LYS A 37 4.61 7.18 15.23
C LYS A 37 4.29 8.50 15.92
N ARG A 38 3.85 9.52 15.17
CA ARG A 38 3.48 10.83 15.71
C ARG A 38 2.33 10.71 16.72
N LEU A 39 1.29 9.93 16.40
CA LEU A 39 0.20 9.64 17.33
C LEU A 39 0.68 8.92 18.59
N SER A 40 1.60 7.95 18.46
CA SER A 40 2.18 7.28 19.62
C SER A 40 2.96 8.24 20.50
N GLN A 41 3.78 9.12 19.91
CA GLN A 41 4.56 10.12 20.65
C GLN A 41 3.67 11.12 21.38
N ALA A 42 2.62 11.62 20.71
CA ALA A 42 1.64 12.51 21.33
C ALA A 42 0.91 11.82 22.49
N LEU A 43 0.61 10.53 22.34
CA LEU A 43 0.00 9.72 23.38
C LEU A 43 0.95 9.49 24.56
N ASP A 44 2.20 9.15 24.31
CA ASP A 44 3.21 8.92 25.34
C ASP A 44 3.45 10.20 26.15
N ALA A 45 3.50 11.36 25.49
CA ALA A 45 3.58 12.65 26.15
C ALA A 45 2.36 12.93 27.05
N ALA A 46 1.15 12.67 26.57
CA ALA A 46 -0.07 12.79 27.37
C ALA A 46 -0.13 11.79 28.54
N GLN A 47 0.40 10.58 28.36
CA GLN A 47 0.43 9.55 29.39
C GLN A 47 1.53 9.75 30.43
N ALA A 48 2.63 10.43 30.09
CA ALA A 48 3.68 10.76 31.05
C ALA A 48 3.14 11.64 32.19
N THR A 49 2.20 12.53 31.87
CA THR A 49 1.50 13.33 32.87
C THR A 49 0.26 12.61 33.40
N HIS A 50 -0.42 11.81 32.58
CA HIS A 50 -1.71 11.19 32.91
C HIS A 50 -1.76 9.69 32.54
N PRO A 51 -1.14 8.83 33.36
CA PRO A 51 -1.11 7.41 33.08
C PRO A 51 -2.52 6.80 33.08
N SER A 52 -2.89 6.14 31.98
CA SER A 52 -4.15 5.41 31.88
C SER A 52 -3.96 4.09 31.14
N SER A 53 -4.25 2.98 31.81
CA SER A 53 -4.20 1.64 31.23
C SER A 53 -5.26 1.44 30.15
N GLU A 54 -6.40 2.13 30.25
CA GLU A 54 -7.46 2.10 29.24
C GLU A 54 -6.98 2.72 27.93
N ILE A 55 -6.32 3.89 28.00
CA ILE A 55 -5.74 4.54 26.82
C ILE A 55 -4.70 3.62 26.16
N GLN A 56 -3.83 2.98 26.93
CA GLN A 56 -2.87 2.02 26.40
C GLN A 56 -3.54 0.84 25.69
N LYS A 57 -4.62 0.29 26.27
CA LYS A 57 -5.38 -0.81 25.67
C LYS A 57 -6.01 -0.40 24.33
N ILE A 58 -6.65 0.78 24.29
CA ILE A 58 -7.25 1.31 23.07
C ILE A 58 -6.18 1.48 21.99
N TRP A 59 -5.04 2.09 22.32
CA TRP A 59 -3.98 2.35 21.34
C TRP A 59 -3.32 1.07 20.82
N SER A 60 -3.04 0.10 21.70
CA SER A 60 -2.50 -1.20 21.29
C SER A 60 -3.41 -1.92 20.29
N GLU A 61 -4.74 -1.84 20.48
CA GLU A 61 -5.70 -2.41 19.55
C GLU A 61 -5.68 -1.68 18.19
N VAL A 62 -5.58 -0.35 18.18
CA VAL A 62 -5.41 0.43 16.93
C VAL A 62 -4.16 -0.01 16.19
N ARG A 63 -3.02 -0.15 16.88
CA ARG A 63 -1.76 -0.58 16.25
C ARG A 63 -1.83 -2.00 15.69
N ARG A 64 -2.50 -2.92 16.40
CA ARG A 64 -2.77 -4.27 15.91
C ARG A 64 -3.59 -4.25 14.62
N ARG A 65 -4.63 -3.42 14.55
CA ARG A 65 -5.45 -3.27 13.33
C ARG A 65 -4.70 -2.60 12.18
N ALA A 66 -3.87 -1.61 12.47
CA ALA A 66 -2.98 -1.00 11.49
C ALA A 66 -2.02 -2.04 10.88
N ALA A 67 -1.49 -2.94 11.70
CA ALA A 67 -0.61 -4.02 11.24
C ALA A 67 -1.35 -5.00 10.31
N VAL A 68 -2.60 -5.34 10.63
CA VAL A 68 -3.48 -6.14 9.74
C VAL A 68 -3.71 -5.44 8.41
N MET A 69 -3.97 -4.12 8.42
CA MET A 69 -4.13 -3.35 7.18
C MET A 69 -2.87 -3.42 6.30
N VAL A 70 -1.67 -3.33 6.90
CA VAL A 70 -0.40 -3.42 6.16
C VAL A 70 -0.14 -4.83 5.61
N ASP A 71 -0.47 -5.87 6.36
CA ASP A 71 -0.43 -7.26 5.87
C ASP A 71 -1.31 -7.43 4.61
N LYS A 72 -2.50 -6.83 4.61
CA LYS A 72 -3.39 -6.83 3.44
C LYS A 72 -2.79 -6.10 2.24
N LEU A 73 -2.08 -4.99 2.46
CA LEU A 73 -1.39 -4.28 1.39
C LEU A 73 -0.22 -5.09 0.80
N GLU A 74 0.57 -5.74 1.64
CA GLU A 74 1.65 -6.65 1.18
C GLU A 74 1.09 -7.76 0.30
N ARG A 75 -0.06 -8.32 0.67
CA ARG A 75 -0.70 -9.42 -0.06
C ARG A 75 -0.98 -9.08 -1.52
N ILE A 76 -1.27 -7.81 -1.86
CA ILE A 76 -1.43 -7.37 -3.24
C ILE A 76 -0.13 -7.52 -4.04
N GLY A 77 1.02 -7.19 -3.45
CA GLY A 77 2.33 -7.40 -4.07
C GLY A 77 2.60 -8.89 -4.34
N ILE A 78 2.36 -9.74 -3.33
CA ILE A 78 2.54 -11.20 -3.44
C ILE A 78 1.65 -11.78 -4.55
N MET A 79 0.38 -11.37 -4.63
CA MET A 79 -0.51 -11.86 -5.67
C MET A 79 -0.06 -11.41 -7.07
N ASN A 80 0.42 -10.17 -7.20
CA ASN A 80 0.99 -9.67 -8.46
C ASN A 80 2.25 -10.45 -8.89
N TYR A 81 3.11 -10.80 -7.93
CA TYR A 81 4.26 -11.67 -8.17
C TYR A 81 3.82 -13.03 -8.73
N ASN A 82 2.83 -13.67 -8.10
CA ASN A 82 2.30 -14.96 -8.54
C ASN A 82 1.65 -14.90 -9.92
N ALA A 83 0.87 -13.84 -10.21
CA ALA A 83 0.29 -13.63 -11.54
C ALA A 83 1.37 -13.45 -12.60
N ALA A 84 2.42 -12.68 -12.31
CA ALA A 84 3.53 -12.46 -13.23
C ALA A 84 4.31 -13.76 -13.50
N PHE A 85 4.54 -14.56 -12.45
CA PHE A 85 5.18 -15.86 -12.57
C PHE A 85 4.36 -16.81 -13.47
N ALA A 86 3.05 -16.91 -13.22
CA ALA A 86 2.15 -17.75 -14.01
C ALA A 86 2.11 -17.32 -15.48
N PHE A 87 2.07 -16.00 -15.75
CA PHE A 87 2.09 -15.47 -17.11
C PHE A 87 3.39 -15.79 -17.84
N LEU A 88 4.54 -15.66 -17.18
CA LEU A 88 5.84 -15.99 -17.75
C LEU A 88 5.95 -17.50 -18.04
N ALA A 89 5.41 -18.35 -17.17
CA ALA A 89 5.34 -19.79 -17.40
C ALA A 89 4.47 -20.12 -18.64
N PHE A 90 3.33 -19.45 -18.79
CA PHE A 90 2.48 -19.52 -19.97
C PHE A 90 3.21 -19.12 -21.25
N LEU A 91 3.90 -17.97 -21.26
CA LEU A 91 4.68 -17.54 -22.41
C LEU A 91 5.78 -18.55 -22.79
N ASN A 92 6.49 -19.10 -21.80
CA ASN A 92 7.51 -20.10 -22.06
C ASN A 92 6.92 -21.40 -22.63
N ALA A 93 5.75 -21.84 -22.16
CA ALA A 93 5.07 -23.02 -22.70
C ALA A 93 4.71 -22.86 -24.17
N ILE A 94 4.10 -21.73 -24.55
CA ILE A 94 3.77 -21.43 -25.95
C ILE A 94 5.03 -21.35 -26.83
N HIS A 95 6.09 -20.71 -26.34
CA HIS A 95 7.34 -20.58 -27.09
C HIS A 95 7.99 -21.93 -27.39
N ASP A 96 7.96 -22.84 -26.41
CA ASP A 96 8.51 -24.19 -26.53
C ASP A 96 7.58 -25.15 -27.33
N GLY A 97 6.45 -24.65 -27.84
CA GLY A 97 5.44 -25.46 -28.56
C GLY A 97 4.69 -26.45 -27.67
N ARG A 98 4.69 -26.24 -26.35
CA ARG A 98 3.93 -27.03 -25.36
C ARG A 98 2.53 -26.44 -25.17
N ASP A 99 1.63 -27.26 -24.63
CA ASP A 99 0.33 -26.78 -24.16
C ASP A 99 0.52 -25.76 -23.01
N GLY A 100 -0.09 -24.58 -23.19
CA GLY A 100 -0.06 -23.47 -22.23
C GLY A 100 -1.31 -23.38 -21.35
N SER A 101 -2.29 -24.28 -21.51
CA SER A 101 -3.59 -24.23 -20.84
C SER A 101 -3.48 -24.12 -19.31
N GLY A 102 -2.76 -25.03 -18.66
CA GLY A 102 -2.59 -25.03 -17.20
C GLY A 102 -1.94 -23.75 -16.64
N PRO A 103 -0.78 -23.31 -17.16
CA PRO A 103 -0.20 -22.02 -16.77
C PRO A 103 -1.13 -20.82 -17.01
N TYR A 104 -1.91 -20.84 -18.09
CA TYR A 104 -2.88 -19.79 -18.39
C TYR A 104 -4.06 -19.78 -17.42
N GLU A 105 -4.63 -20.94 -17.08
CA GLU A 105 -5.67 -21.07 -16.05
C GLU A 105 -5.18 -20.57 -14.69
N ASN A 106 -3.95 -20.92 -14.31
CA ASN A 106 -3.34 -20.41 -13.09
C ASN A 106 -3.20 -18.88 -13.12
N PHE A 107 -2.77 -18.31 -14.23
CA PHE A 107 -2.71 -16.87 -14.43
C PHE A 107 -4.09 -16.20 -14.29
N GLN A 108 -5.13 -16.77 -14.90
CA GLN A 108 -6.51 -16.28 -14.78
C GLN A 108 -7.03 -16.36 -13.34
N SER A 109 -6.69 -17.42 -12.62
CA SER A 109 -7.01 -17.58 -11.19
C SER A 109 -6.31 -16.50 -10.35
N CYS A 110 -5.00 -16.29 -10.54
CA CYS A 110 -4.25 -15.26 -9.81
C CYS A 110 -4.79 -13.85 -10.08
N THR A 111 -5.05 -13.50 -11.34
CA THR A 111 -5.59 -12.17 -11.68
C THR A 111 -7.00 -11.94 -11.12
N SER A 112 -7.84 -12.98 -11.08
CA SER A 112 -9.15 -12.90 -10.42
C SER A 112 -9.03 -12.66 -8.92
N GLN A 113 -8.09 -13.33 -8.26
CA GLN A 113 -7.81 -13.11 -6.85
C GLN A 113 -7.30 -11.69 -6.58
N ILE A 114 -6.42 -11.14 -7.42
CA ILE A 114 -5.95 -9.75 -7.29
C ILE A 114 -7.12 -8.78 -7.35
N PHE A 115 -8.04 -8.98 -8.29
CA PHE A 115 -9.20 -8.10 -8.48
C PHE A 115 -10.10 -8.06 -7.24
N ASP A 116 -10.40 -9.22 -6.66
CA ASP A 116 -11.25 -9.35 -5.48
C ASP A 116 -10.53 -8.90 -4.20
N GLU A 117 -9.27 -9.26 -4.03
CA GLU A 117 -8.50 -8.89 -2.84
C GLU A 117 -8.27 -7.38 -2.80
N SER A 118 -7.97 -6.73 -3.92
CA SER A 118 -7.78 -5.27 -3.98
C SER A 118 -9.00 -4.50 -3.45
N ARG A 119 -10.23 -4.97 -3.76
CA ARG A 119 -11.46 -4.41 -3.19
C ARG A 119 -11.52 -4.60 -1.67
N LYS A 120 -11.24 -5.82 -1.19
CA LYS A 120 -11.24 -6.10 0.26
C LYS A 120 -10.21 -5.23 1.00
N VAL A 121 -9.05 -5.00 0.40
CA VAL A 121 -8.02 -4.13 0.98
C VAL A 121 -8.53 -2.69 1.08
N GLN A 122 -9.17 -2.14 0.03
CA GLN A 122 -9.81 -0.82 0.10
C GLN A 122 -10.80 -0.75 1.26
N ASP A 123 -11.69 -1.73 1.40
CA ASP A 123 -12.68 -1.77 2.48
C ASP A 123 -12.01 -1.80 3.87
N VAL A 124 -10.97 -2.62 4.05
CA VAL A 124 -10.19 -2.68 5.30
C VAL A 124 -9.56 -1.34 5.64
N MET A 125 -9.00 -0.64 4.66
CA MET A 125 -8.36 0.66 4.87
C MET A 125 -9.37 1.76 5.23
N LEU A 126 -10.50 1.79 4.54
CA LEU A 126 -11.59 2.74 4.81
C LEU A 126 -12.18 2.51 6.21
N ASN A 127 -12.40 1.26 6.59
CA ASN A 127 -12.84 0.91 7.93
C ASN A 127 -11.81 1.32 8.98
N PHE A 128 -10.53 1.02 8.75
CA PHE A 128 -9.47 1.36 9.69
C PHE A 128 -9.32 2.88 9.90
N ARG A 129 -9.47 3.68 8.84
CA ARG A 129 -9.51 5.17 8.94
C ARG A 129 -10.58 5.64 9.92
N GLU A 130 -11.74 5.02 9.92
CA GLU A 130 -12.83 5.38 10.83
C GLU A 130 -12.55 4.87 12.26
N GLU A 131 -12.04 3.65 12.39
CA GLU A 131 -11.66 3.07 13.68
C GLU A 131 -10.61 3.91 14.42
N ILE A 132 -9.56 4.37 13.73
CA ILE A 132 -8.53 5.22 14.35
C ILE A 132 -9.10 6.58 14.78
N ARG A 133 -10.00 7.16 13.98
CA ARG A 133 -10.69 8.41 14.33
C ARG A 133 -11.52 8.25 15.60
N ILE A 134 -12.31 7.17 15.69
CA ILE A 134 -13.11 6.85 16.88
C ILE A 134 -12.21 6.62 18.09
N ALA A 135 -11.12 5.88 17.93
CA ALA A 135 -10.18 5.59 19.02
C ALA A 135 -9.53 6.87 19.58
N VAL A 136 -9.04 7.76 18.71
CA VAL A 136 -8.51 9.08 19.11
C VAL A 136 -9.57 9.91 19.82
N GLY A 137 -10.82 9.90 19.36
CA GLY A 137 -11.93 10.60 20.03
C GLY A 137 -12.22 10.06 21.44
N ARG A 138 -12.16 8.74 21.63
CA ARG A 138 -12.30 8.10 22.94
C ARG A 138 -11.15 8.46 23.86
N ILE A 139 -9.91 8.41 23.37
CA ILE A 139 -8.71 8.79 24.12
C ILE A 139 -8.80 10.25 24.56
N THR A 140 -9.17 11.16 23.65
CA THR A 140 -9.39 12.58 23.96
C THR A 140 -10.42 12.74 25.07
N SER A 141 -11.55 12.05 24.98
CA SER A 141 -12.61 12.10 26.00
C SER A 141 -12.12 11.62 27.37
N ILE A 142 -11.27 10.59 27.43
CA ILE A 142 -10.67 10.10 28.69
C ILE A 142 -9.74 11.18 29.26
N LEU A 143 -8.87 11.76 28.42
CA LEU A 143 -7.92 12.78 28.86
C LEU A 143 -8.61 14.09 29.32
N SER A 144 -9.70 14.50 28.67
CA SER A 144 -10.46 15.72 29.02
C SER A 144 -11.26 15.62 30.32
N ARG A 145 -11.67 14.41 30.73
CA ARG A 145 -12.44 14.22 31.98
C ARG A 145 -11.67 14.58 33.23
N ASP A 146 -10.35 14.60 33.12
CA ASP A 146 -9.45 14.91 34.22
C ASP A 146 -9.10 16.41 34.31
N ASP A 147 -9.87 17.29 33.63
CA ASP A 147 -9.77 18.77 33.67
C ASP A 147 -8.39 19.33 33.24
N LYS A 148 -7.73 18.62 32.32
CA LYS A 148 -6.34 18.89 31.90
C LYS A 148 -6.25 19.50 30.52
N ASP A 149 -5.11 20.18 30.29
CA ASP A 149 -4.73 20.67 28.98
C ASP A 149 -4.40 19.50 28.04
N VAL A 150 -5.38 19.19 27.19
CA VAL A 150 -5.29 18.19 26.10
C VAL A 150 -5.03 18.83 24.74
N SER A 151 -4.81 20.14 24.68
CA SER A 151 -4.74 20.90 23.43
C SER A 151 -3.66 20.39 22.48
N SER A 152 -2.49 20.04 23.04
CA SER A 152 -1.36 19.48 22.28
C SER A 152 -1.71 18.14 21.63
N PHE A 153 -2.29 17.20 22.39
CA PHE A 153 -2.72 15.90 21.86
C PHE A 153 -3.81 16.06 20.78
N VAL A 154 -4.79 16.93 21.01
CA VAL A 154 -5.87 17.17 20.04
C VAL A 154 -5.33 17.75 18.73
N THR A 155 -4.39 18.68 18.82
CA THR A 155 -3.78 19.32 17.64
C THR A 155 -2.97 18.31 16.83
N GLU A 156 -2.05 17.59 17.47
CA GLU A 156 -1.20 16.59 16.81
C GLU A 156 -2.02 15.44 16.22
N SER A 157 -3.03 14.97 16.95
CA SER A 157 -3.89 13.89 16.49
C SER A 157 -4.78 14.31 15.32
N SER A 158 -5.31 15.54 15.32
CA SER A 158 -6.10 16.08 14.20
C SER A 158 -5.28 16.15 12.92
N GLN A 159 -4.05 16.67 13.01
CA GLN A 159 -3.13 16.75 11.86
C GLN A 159 -2.76 15.35 11.36
N SER A 160 -2.43 14.43 12.27
CA SER A 160 -2.05 13.07 11.92
C SER A 160 -3.20 12.29 11.26
N LEU A 161 -4.42 12.43 11.77
CA LEU A 161 -5.62 11.81 11.19
C LEU A 161 -5.93 12.35 9.79
N LEU A 162 -5.71 13.64 9.54
CA LEU A 162 -5.91 14.24 8.22
C LEU A 162 -4.91 13.70 7.20
N GLU A 163 -3.62 13.66 7.56
CA GLU A 163 -2.55 13.09 6.71
C GLU A 163 -2.80 11.60 6.46
N PHE A 164 -3.20 10.86 7.49
CA PHE A 164 -3.57 9.45 7.39
C PHE A 164 -4.75 9.24 6.43
N ALA A 165 -5.84 9.98 6.61
CA ALA A 165 -7.02 9.90 5.76
C ALA A 165 -6.68 10.20 4.30
N THR A 166 -5.87 11.23 4.05
CA THR A 166 -5.40 11.57 2.68
C THR A 166 -4.63 10.42 2.06
N GLY A 167 -3.73 9.78 2.82
CA GLY A 167 -3.00 8.60 2.35
C GLY A 167 -3.93 7.41 2.07
N VAL A 168 -5.00 7.22 2.86
CA VAL A 168 -6.00 6.17 2.61
C VAL A 168 -6.74 6.41 1.30
N GLU A 169 -7.18 7.63 1.03
CA GLU A 169 -7.85 7.96 -0.24
C GLU A 169 -6.92 7.78 -1.44
N GLU A 170 -5.66 8.22 -1.34
CA GLU A 170 -4.68 8.04 -2.40
C GLU A 170 -4.44 6.55 -2.71
N CYS A 171 -4.21 5.74 -1.67
CA CYS A 171 -3.97 4.31 -1.83
C CYS A 171 -5.22 3.59 -2.36
N SER A 172 -6.41 4.00 -1.93
CA SER A 172 -7.68 3.47 -2.43
C SER A 172 -7.85 3.75 -3.93
N ALA A 173 -7.54 4.96 -4.39
CA ALA A 173 -7.58 5.31 -5.80
C ALA A 173 -6.58 4.48 -6.64
N ILE A 174 -5.37 4.25 -6.12
CA ILE A 174 -4.37 3.40 -6.78
C ILE A 174 -4.83 1.95 -6.88
N LEU A 175 -5.45 1.41 -5.82
CA LEU A 175 -6.03 0.07 -5.85
C LEU A 175 -7.16 -0.04 -6.88
N GLU A 176 -7.98 1.00 -7.04
CA GLU A 176 -9.05 0.99 -8.05
C GLU A 176 -8.49 1.02 -9.48
N GLU A 177 -7.51 1.90 -9.74
CA GLU A 177 -6.79 1.94 -11.02
C GLU A 177 -6.18 0.58 -11.33
N HIS A 178 -5.47 -0.01 -10.35
CA HIS A 178 -4.84 -1.31 -10.49
C HIS A 178 -5.86 -2.42 -10.79
N ARG A 179 -7.03 -2.42 -10.15
CA ARG A 179 -8.13 -3.35 -10.48
C ARG A 179 -8.60 -3.21 -11.93
N GLY A 180 -8.69 -1.97 -12.43
CA GLY A 180 -8.99 -1.68 -13.82
C GLY A 180 -7.96 -2.28 -14.77
N GLU A 181 -6.67 -2.08 -14.48
CA GLU A 181 -5.57 -2.65 -15.27
C GLU A 181 -5.60 -4.19 -15.27
N VAL A 182 -5.76 -4.82 -14.11
CA VAL A 182 -5.87 -6.28 -13.98
C VAL A 182 -7.03 -6.83 -14.80
N LYS A 183 -8.18 -6.14 -14.80
CA LYS A 183 -9.33 -6.51 -15.62
C LYS A 183 -9.03 -6.45 -17.13
N GLU A 184 -8.24 -5.47 -17.59
CA GLU A 184 -7.81 -5.42 -18.99
C GLU A 184 -6.85 -6.56 -19.34
N VAL A 185 -6.00 -6.96 -18.41
CA VAL A 185 -5.11 -8.12 -18.59
C VAL A 185 -5.92 -9.42 -18.67
N GLN A 186 -6.98 -9.58 -17.86
CA GLN A 186 -7.88 -10.73 -17.92
C GLN A 186 -8.61 -10.89 -19.27
N ARG A 187 -8.83 -9.79 -20.00
CA ARG A 187 -9.42 -9.83 -21.35
C ARG A 187 -8.46 -10.32 -22.42
N GLN A 188 -7.31 -10.88 -22.05
CA GLN A 188 -6.46 -11.57 -22.98
C GLN A 188 -7.26 -12.70 -23.66
N SER A 189 -7.38 -12.63 -24.99
CA SER A 189 -8.05 -13.64 -25.79
C SER A 189 -7.03 -14.51 -26.49
N LEU A 190 -7.18 -15.82 -26.34
CA LEU A 190 -6.45 -16.85 -27.09
C LEU A 190 -7.07 -17.05 -28.48
N ASP A 191 -7.51 -16.00 -29.18
CA ASP A 191 -8.11 -16.22 -30.50
C ASP A 191 -6.99 -16.59 -31.50
N GLU A 192 -6.66 -17.88 -31.49
CA GLU A 192 -5.56 -18.53 -32.20
C GLU A 192 -5.79 -18.60 -33.72
N LYS A 193 -6.97 -18.20 -34.20
CA LYS A 193 -7.42 -18.61 -35.53
C LYS A 193 -6.88 -17.80 -36.69
N ASP A 194 -6.37 -16.58 -36.50
CA ASP A 194 -5.97 -15.77 -37.66
C ASP A 194 -4.55 -15.19 -37.65
N ASN A 195 -3.83 -15.10 -36.52
CA ASN A 195 -2.44 -14.60 -36.53
C ASN A 195 -1.60 -15.07 -35.31
N ARG A 196 -0.31 -15.36 -35.52
CA ARG A 196 0.65 -15.71 -34.46
C ARG A 196 1.37 -14.43 -33.97
N PRO A 197 1.64 -14.28 -32.66
CA PRO A 197 2.45 -13.16 -32.17
C PRO A 197 3.82 -13.12 -32.85
N SER A 198 4.25 -11.90 -33.21
CA SER A 198 5.61 -11.69 -33.71
C SER A 198 6.65 -11.98 -32.61
N GLU A 199 7.85 -12.38 -33.01
CA GLU A 199 8.97 -12.60 -32.08
C GLU A 199 9.33 -11.32 -31.31
N ASP A 200 9.21 -10.15 -31.95
CA ASP A 200 9.44 -8.85 -31.30
C ASP A 200 8.39 -8.55 -30.22
N GLU A 201 7.11 -8.84 -30.49
CA GLU A 201 6.05 -8.71 -29.50
C GLU A 201 6.26 -9.67 -28.32
N PHE A 202 6.56 -10.94 -28.62
CA PHE A 202 6.82 -11.95 -27.60
C PHE A 202 7.95 -11.52 -26.66
N ARG A 203 9.08 -11.07 -27.22
CA ARG A 203 10.24 -10.61 -26.46
C ARG A 203 9.91 -9.38 -25.61
N MET A 204 9.28 -8.38 -26.21
CA MET A 204 8.91 -7.15 -25.49
C MET A 204 7.98 -7.45 -24.31
N VAL A 205 6.92 -8.24 -24.53
CA VAL A 205 5.94 -8.60 -23.51
C VAL A 205 6.63 -9.39 -22.40
N ARG A 206 7.42 -10.40 -22.74
CA ARG A 206 8.18 -11.21 -21.78
C ARG A 206 9.08 -10.35 -20.90
N GLU A 207 9.84 -9.43 -21.48
CA GLU A 207 10.71 -8.54 -20.70
C GLU A 207 9.90 -7.58 -19.80
N LYS A 208 8.76 -7.08 -20.28
CA LYS A 208 7.89 -6.24 -19.45
C LYS A 208 7.33 -6.99 -18.24
N TRP A 209 6.92 -8.24 -18.42
CA TRP A 209 6.44 -9.12 -17.34
C TRP A 209 7.55 -9.58 -16.40
N LYS A 210 8.77 -9.86 -16.90
CA LYS A 210 9.93 -10.17 -16.04
C LYS A 210 10.26 -9.05 -15.07
N VAL A 211 10.30 -7.81 -15.56
CA VAL A 211 10.60 -6.69 -14.68
C VAL A 211 9.42 -6.40 -13.74
N PHE A 212 8.18 -6.61 -14.18
CA PHE A 212 7.02 -6.54 -13.28
C PHE A 212 7.07 -7.60 -12.17
N HIS A 213 7.45 -8.84 -12.50
CA HIS A 213 7.69 -9.92 -11.55
C HIS A 213 8.75 -9.54 -10.52
N ALA A 214 9.92 -9.07 -10.97
CA ALA A 214 10.99 -8.63 -10.07
C ALA A 214 10.57 -7.47 -9.15
N LEU A 215 9.75 -6.54 -9.65
CA LEU A 215 9.23 -5.41 -8.87
C LEU A 215 8.07 -5.77 -7.95
N SER A 216 7.45 -6.94 -8.12
CA SER A 216 6.36 -7.42 -7.26
C SER A 216 6.87 -8.31 -6.14
N ASP A 217 8.17 -8.62 -6.13
CA ASP A 217 8.79 -9.49 -5.15
C ASP A 217 8.78 -8.86 -3.74
N SER A 218 8.23 -9.58 -2.74
CA SER A 218 8.03 -9.06 -1.38
C SER A 218 9.32 -8.60 -0.67
N PRO A 219 10.47 -9.28 -0.79
CA PRO A 219 11.74 -8.85 -0.21
C PRO A 219 12.20 -7.46 -0.68
N ALA A 220 11.73 -6.98 -1.84
CA ALA A 220 12.07 -5.65 -2.34
C ALA A 220 11.56 -4.52 -1.42
N TYR A 221 10.58 -4.79 -0.55
CA TYR A 221 9.82 -3.74 0.16
C TYR A 221 9.84 -3.83 1.68
N ARG A 222 10.69 -4.64 2.31
CA ARG A 222 10.86 -4.70 3.79
C ARG A 222 9.52 -4.73 4.57
N TRP A 223 8.46 -5.33 4.03
CA TRP A 223 7.14 -5.41 4.67
C TRP A 223 7.17 -5.96 6.10
N PRO A 224 7.99 -6.99 6.43
CA PRO A 224 8.11 -7.47 7.81
C PRO A 224 8.70 -6.44 8.78
N ALA A 225 9.50 -5.48 8.30
CA ALA A 225 9.97 -4.37 9.12
C ALA A 225 8.85 -3.35 9.33
N LEU A 226 8.11 -3.00 8.27
CA LEU A 226 6.97 -2.09 8.37
C LEU A 226 5.90 -2.59 9.34
N TRP A 227 5.54 -3.87 9.24
CA TRP A 227 4.56 -4.52 10.10
C TRP A 227 4.97 -4.43 11.58
N ARG A 228 6.22 -4.79 11.91
CA ARG A 228 6.74 -4.70 13.29
C ARG A 228 6.72 -3.27 13.81
N GLU A 229 7.16 -2.32 12.99
CA GLU A 229 7.18 -0.91 13.35
C GLU A 229 5.77 -0.34 13.57
N ILE A 230 4.78 -0.75 12.79
CA ILE A 230 3.39 -0.32 12.95
C ILE A 230 2.75 -0.98 14.18
N GLN A 231 2.95 -2.28 14.39
CA GLN A 231 2.42 -2.97 15.56
C GLN A 231 2.98 -2.40 16.87
N GLY A 232 4.25 -1.99 16.86
CA GLY A 232 4.93 -1.47 18.05
C GLY A 232 5.40 -2.60 18.99
N PRO A 233 6.00 -2.25 20.13
CA PRO A 233 6.52 -3.22 21.07
C PRO A 233 5.39 -4.09 21.64
N GLU A 234 5.56 -5.41 21.59
CA GLU A 234 4.70 -6.33 22.33
C GLU A 234 4.91 -6.06 23.82
N LYS A 235 3.87 -5.54 24.49
CA LYS A 235 3.86 -5.48 25.96
C LYS A 235 3.56 -6.87 26.51
N ASN A 236 4.51 -7.79 26.35
CA ASN A 236 4.60 -8.95 27.21
C ASN A 236 4.94 -8.39 28.60
N GLY A 237 4.14 -8.71 29.62
CA GLY A 237 4.19 -8.11 30.96
C GLY A 237 5.45 -8.42 31.78
N GLU A 238 6.62 -8.52 31.16
CA GLU A 238 7.90 -8.66 31.84
C GLU A 238 8.61 -7.30 31.95
N PRO A 239 9.22 -6.98 33.11
CA PRO A 239 9.95 -5.73 33.27
C PRO A 239 11.15 -5.69 32.32
N ALA A 240 11.21 -4.65 31.50
CA ALA A 240 12.32 -4.42 30.58
C ALA A 240 13.63 -4.30 31.37
N VAL A 241 14.52 -5.29 31.24
CA VAL A 241 15.93 -5.12 31.59
C VAL A 241 16.54 -4.26 30.50
N ALA A 242 16.97 -3.06 30.88
CA ALA A 242 17.65 -2.12 30.01
C ALA A 242 18.90 -2.78 29.39
N SER A 243 18.87 -2.96 28.07
CA SER A 243 20.07 -3.25 27.28
C SER A 243 20.56 -1.94 26.68
N HIS A 244 21.53 -1.33 27.36
CA HIS A 244 22.36 -0.29 26.78
C HIS A 244 23.22 -0.92 25.68
N ASN A 245 22.95 -0.57 24.42
CA ASN A 245 23.97 -0.51 23.37
C ASN A 245 23.51 0.48 22.31
N ALA A 246 23.91 1.73 22.51
CA ALA A 246 23.83 2.77 21.50
C ALA A 246 25.02 2.60 20.55
N THR A 247 24.74 2.31 19.28
CA THR A 247 25.65 2.62 18.18
C THR A 247 24.85 3.38 17.15
N SER A 248 24.96 4.71 17.20
CA SER A 248 24.35 5.63 16.25
C SER A 248 25.02 5.47 14.87
N PRO A 249 24.27 5.27 13.78
CA PRO A 249 24.78 5.57 12.46
C PRO A 249 24.63 7.08 12.23
N ILE A 250 25.77 7.75 12.04
CA ILE A 250 25.84 9.11 11.51
C ILE A 250 25.32 9.04 10.07
N MET A 251 24.23 9.75 9.78
CA MET A 251 23.86 10.09 8.40
C MET A 251 23.60 11.59 8.25
N SER A 252 24.19 12.08 7.17
CA SER A 252 24.29 13.45 6.70
C SER A 252 22.94 14.18 6.66
N THR A 253 22.95 15.38 7.21
CA THR A 253 21.96 16.43 6.94
C THR A 253 22.09 16.89 5.50
N ASP A 254 21.25 16.38 4.61
CA ASP A 254 20.90 17.08 3.38
C ASP A 254 19.42 17.48 3.41
N SER A 255 19.24 18.79 3.56
CA SER A 255 17.98 19.51 3.48
C SER A 255 17.38 19.33 2.08
N SER A 256 16.39 18.44 1.94
CA SER A 256 15.51 18.45 0.77
C SER A 256 14.18 19.06 1.17
N LYS A 257 13.99 20.32 0.77
CA LYS A 257 12.73 21.05 0.87
C LYS A 257 11.61 20.21 0.24
N SER A 258 10.57 19.95 1.03
CA SER A 258 9.39 19.24 0.56
C SER A 258 8.78 19.95 -0.65
N GLN A 259 8.88 19.30 -1.82
CA GLN A 259 8.06 19.67 -2.97
C GLN A 259 6.62 19.29 -2.62
N LYS A 260 5.89 20.30 -2.15
CA LYS A 260 4.44 20.33 -1.97
C LYS A 260 3.73 19.56 -3.08
N ILE A 261 3.04 18.50 -2.69
CA ILE A 261 1.60 18.27 -2.90
C ILE A 261 1.02 19.20 -4.00
N LEU A 262 1.21 18.85 -5.27
CA LEU A 262 0.68 19.59 -6.42
C LEU A 262 -0.31 18.77 -7.27
N PHE A 263 -0.64 17.54 -6.88
CA PHE A 263 -1.49 16.67 -7.70
C PHE A 263 -3.00 16.87 -7.45
N TRP A 264 -3.41 17.21 -6.23
CA TRP A 264 -4.85 17.25 -5.85
C TRP A 264 -5.70 18.33 -6.53
N ARG A 265 -5.08 19.28 -7.25
CA ARG A 265 -5.84 20.32 -7.98
C ARG A 265 -6.60 19.80 -9.21
N LYS A 266 -6.39 18.54 -9.62
CA LYS A 266 -7.05 17.94 -10.79
C LYS A 266 -8.33 17.16 -10.49
N PHE A 267 -8.57 16.73 -9.24
CA PHE A 267 -9.67 15.81 -8.92
C PHE A 267 -10.87 16.44 -8.22
N PHE A 268 -10.76 17.69 -7.74
CA PHE A 268 -11.87 18.39 -7.09
C PHE A 268 -12.00 19.83 -7.62
N PRO A 269 -12.79 20.08 -8.68
CA PRO A 269 -13.27 21.42 -8.98
C PRO A 269 -14.12 21.90 -7.80
N ARG A 270 -13.80 23.08 -7.27
CA ARG A 270 -14.52 23.78 -6.21
C ARG A 270 -16.03 23.71 -6.44
N ILE A 271 -16.76 23.06 -5.55
CA ILE A 271 -18.18 23.36 -5.36
C ILE A 271 -18.20 24.73 -4.67
N SER A 272 -18.51 25.77 -5.44
CA SER A 272 -18.69 27.13 -4.94
C SER A 272 -20.06 27.22 -4.23
N PRO A 273 -20.16 27.83 -3.04
CA PRO A 273 -21.46 28.20 -2.50
C PRO A 273 -21.87 29.55 -3.10
N CYS A 274 -22.97 29.56 -3.85
CA CYS A 274 -23.74 30.78 -4.05
C CYS A 274 -24.55 31.03 -2.77
N PHE A 275 -24.20 32.08 -2.04
CA PHE A 275 -25.12 32.84 -1.21
C PHE A 275 -24.83 34.30 -1.50
N ASP A 276 -25.73 34.91 -2.27
CA ASP A 276 -26.27 36.26 -2.09
C ASP A 276 -27.75 36.18 -2.53
#